data_AF-A0A2S7QYC9-F1
#
_entry.id   AF-A0A2S7QYC9-F1
#
_cell.length_a   1.000
_cell.length_b   1.000
_cell.length_c   1.000
_cell.angle_alpha   90.00
_cell.angle_beta   90.00
_cell.angle_gamma   90.00
#
_symmetry.space_group_name_H-M   'P 1'
#
loop_
_entity.id
_entity.type
_entity.pdbx_description
1 polymer ?
#
loop_
_entity_poly.entity_id
_entity_poly.type
_entity_poly.pdbx_seq_one_letter_code
_entity_poly.pdbx_strand_id
1 'polypeptide(L)'
;MSTMSEVLATRMLESGRYSDLTIKCGGKVFRVHRNVVCLQSRPLAAHVDGVFLEAVSGEINLPDDHPAIFERLIKFLYTGDFNATPSPNEVVAEEQLGNCVKETSSLGSSHALGSDPGFVAEDVGSETVDTPLDRLTICTRIFVMAEKYDISALKTLAKTKFEALVPYDWNTSALSESLRLMYDGLPDSDRLLKDVAVAAAAGHVKELVDRGEFVALCKDNGDIAFDVLKASLSPTRKIKNCPYGGISHASRVSYRESQQEYYCSLCNDYFD
;
A
#
# COMPACT_ATOMS: atom_id res chain seq x y z
N MET A 1 -24.78 8.64 -8.58
CA MET A 1 -25.75 8.60 -7.47
C MET A 1 -25.36 7.41 -6.62
N SER A 2 -25.02 7.62 -5.35
CA SER A 2 -24.70 6.51 -4.44
C SER A 2 -25.92 5.61 -4.23
N THR A 3 -25.68 4.31 -4.07
CA THR A 3 -26.75 3.33 -3.85
C THR A 3 -27.30 3.43 -2.42
N MET A 4 -28.55 3.01 -2.19
CA MET A 4 -29.12 3.01 -0.83
C MET A 4 -28.32 2.11 0.14
N SER A 5 -27.72 1.03 -0.37
CA SER A 5 -26.78 0.15 0.33
C SER A 5 -25.49 0.86 0.75
N GLU A 6 -24.89 1.63 -0.15
CA GLU A 6 -23.66 2.41 0.09
C GLU A 6 -23.88 3.52 1.13
N VAL A 7 -25.03 4.20 1.08
CA VAL A 7 -25.44 5.19 2.08
C VAL A 7 -25.64 4.55 3.47
N LEU A 8 -26.23 3.34 3.52
CA LEU A 8 -26.41 2.61 4.77
C LEU A 8 -25.06 2.15 5.35
N ALA A 9 -24.21 1.55 4.53
CA ALA A 9 -22.90 1.06 4.95
C ALA A 9 -21.98 2.19 5.44
N THR A 10 -21.98 3.34 4.74
CA THR A 10 -21.26 4.54 5.18
C THR A 10 -21.73 5.00 6.57
N ARG A 11 -23.04 5.09 6.81
CA ARG A 11 -23.61 5.45 8.13
C ARG A 11 -23.30 4.43 9.23
N MET A 12 -23.22 3.14 8.91
CA MET A 12 -22.83 2.10 9.87
C MET A 12 -21.39 2.32 10.34
N LEU A 13 -20.47 2.60 9.42
CA LEU A 13 -19.07 2.90 9.74
C LEU A 13 -18.92 4.21 10.51
N GLU A 14 -19.53 5.31 10.04
CA GLU A 14 -19.42 6.63 10.67
C GLU A 14 -20.00 6.67 12.08
N SER A 15 -21.13 6.01 12.33
CA SER A 15 -21.79 6.03 13.63
C SER A 15 -21.28 4.98 14.62
N GLY A 16 -20.60 3.93 14.13
CA GLY A 16 -20.19 2.77 14.93
C GLY A 16 -21.35 2.08 15.66
N ARG A 17 -22.61 2.34 15.30
CA ARG A 17 -23.78 1.77 15.96
C ARG A 17 -23.94 0.31 15.59
N TYR A 18 -24.11 -0.55 16.59
CA TYR A 18 -24.16 -2.02 16.46
C TYR A 18 -22.82 -2.67 16.07
N SER A 19 -21.71 -1.96 16.21
CA SER A 19 -20.36 -2.53 16.14
C SER A 19 -20.15 -3.61 17.21
N ASP A 20 -19.68 -4.78 16.80
CA ASP A 20 -19.33 -5.95 17.61
C ASP A 20 -17.82 -6.32 17.49
N LEU A 21 -17.04 -5.42 16.87
CA LEU A 21 -15.59 -5.49 16.73
C LEU A 21 -14.97 -4.10 16.87
N THR A 22 -13.89 -4.02 17.63
CA THR A 22 -13.02 -2.84 17.78
C THR A 22 -11.64 -3.20 17.23
N ILE A 23 -11.12 -2.41 16.31
CA ILE A 23 -9.74 -2.54 15.83
C ILE A 23 -8.98 -1.29 16.26
N LYS A 24 -7.84 -1.46 16.94
CA LYS A 24 -6.92 -0.37 17.25
C LYS A 24 -5.70 -0.48 16.35
N CYS A 25 -5.37 0.58 15.61
CA CYS A 25 -4.26 0.62 14.68
C CYS A 25 -3.57 1.99 14.79
N GLY A 26 -2.26 2.01 15.06
CA GLY A 26 -1.49 3.26 15.25
C GLY A 26 -2.16 4.27 16.19
N GLY A 27 -2.66 3.84 17.36
CA GLY A 27 -3.40 4.67 18.31
C GLY A 27 -4.85 5.02 17.92
N LYS A 28 -5.24 4.88 16.65
CA LYS A 28 -6.61 5.13 16.17
C LYS A 28 -7.53 3.94 16.42
N VAL A 29 -8.74 4.21 16.90
CA VAL A 29 -9.76 3.20 17.24
C VAL A 29 -10.87 3.18 16.19
N PHE A 30 -11.11 2.00 15.62
CA PHE A 30 -12.13 1.75 14.60
C PHE A 30 -13.24 0.85 15.16
N ARG A 31 -14.46 1.36 15.26
CA ARG A 31 -15.66 0.60 15.65
C ARG A 31 -16.33 0.01 14.42
N VAL A 32 -16.18 -1.29 14.22
CA VAL A 32 -16.57 -2.00 12.99
C VAL A 32 -17.47 -3.19 13.29
N HIS A 33 -17.98 -3.82 12.24
CA HIS A 33 -18.93 -4.93 12.30
C HIS A 33 -18.25 -6.21 11.81
N ARG A 34 -18.25 -7.28 12.61
CA ARG A 34 -17.63 -8.57 12.27
C ARG A 34 -18.15 -9.11 10.95
N ASN A 35 -19.45 -9.03 10.71
CA ASN A 35 -20.07 -9.50 9.47
C ASN A 35 -19.68 -8.72 8.21
N VAL A 36 -19.20 -7.47 8.33
CA VAL A 36 -18.65 -6.70 7.20
C VAL A 36 -17.17 -7.04 7.01
N VAL A 37 -16.39 -7.08 8.09
CA VAL A 37 -14.92 -7.22 8.03
C VAL A 37 -14.48 -8.67 7.81
N CYS A 38 -14.99 -9.61 8.61
CA CYS A 38 -14.50 -11.00 8.64
C CYS A 38 -14.91 -11.79 7.38
N LEU A 39 -16.06 -11.44 6.75
CA LEU A 39 -16.46 -12.04 5.47
C LEU A 39 -15.56 -11.62 4.29
N GLN A 40 -14.76 -10.55 4.44
CA GLN A 40 -13.94 -9.98 3.38
C GLN A 40 -12.42 -10.11 3.61
N SER A 41 -12.00 -10.51 4.81
CA SER A 41 -10.58 -10.71 5.15
C SER A 41 -10.43 -11.91 6.08
N ARG A 42 -9.82 -12.98 5.58
CA ARG A 42 -9.51 -14.18 6.39
C ARG A 42 -8.54 -13.89 7.54
N PRO A 43 -7.44 -13.12 7.36
CA PRO A 43 -6.58 -12.76 8.48
C PRO A 43 -7.30 -11.98 9.58
N LEU A 44 -8.19 -11.04 9.26
CA LEU A 44 -8.98 -10.34 10.28
C LEU A 44 -10.02 -11.25 10.96
N ALA A 45 -10.65 -12.15 10.20
CA ALA A 45 -11.55 -13.17 10.76
C ALA A 45 -10.82 -14.09 11.75
N ALA A 46 -9.61 -14.55 11.40
CA ALA A 46 -8.82 -15.47 12.22
C ALA A 46 -8.48 -14.93 13.63
N HIS A 47 -8.44 -13.60 13.82
CA HIS A 47 -8.29 -13.01 15.16
C HIS A 47 -9.53 -13.21 16.04
N VAL A 48 -10.73 -13.27 15.46
CA VAL A 48 -12.01 -13.30 16.21
C VAL A 48 -12.78 -14.62 16.14
N ASP A 49 -12.38 -15.53 15.25
CA ASP A 49 -12.95 -16.89 15.12
C ASP A 49 -12.28 -17.92 16.06
N GLY A 50 -11.22 -17.52 16.77
CA GLY A 50 -10.48 -18.37 17.71
C GLY A 50 -11.13 -18.52 19.09
N VAL A 51 -10.40 -19.16 20.02
CA VAL A 51 -10.77 -19.25 21.46
C VAL A 51 -9.94 -18.28 22.31
N PHE A 52 -9.17 -17.40 21.67
CA PHE A 52 -8.28 -16.45 22.32
C PHE A 52 -9.03 -15.19 22.80
N LEU A 53 -8.32 -14.31 23.52
CA LEU A 53 -8.92 -13.16 24.19
C LEU A 53 -9.62 -12.21 23.21
N GLU A 54 -9.11 -12.08 21.99
CA GLU A 54 -9.60 -11.25 20.88
C GLU A 54 -11.00 -11.68 20.42
N ALA A 55 -11.26 -12.99 20.36
CA ALA A 55 -12.57 -13.54 20.01
C ALA A 55 -13.64 -13.18 21.05
N VAL A 56 -13.26 -13.21 22.33
CA VAL A 56 -14.13 -12.93 23.48
C VAL A 56 -14.29 -11.42 23.74
N SER A 57 -13.21 -10.65 23.60
CA SER A 57 -13.21 -9.19 23.81
C SER A 57 -13.80 -8.43 22.63
N GLY A 58 -13.70 -8.98 21.42
CA GLY A 58 -13.98 -8.26 20.19
C GLY A 58 -12.99 -7.12 19.94
N GLU A 59 -11.74 -7.26 20.38
CA GLU A 59 -10.69 -6.27 20.18
C GLU A 59 -9.49 -6.88 19.43
N ILE A 60 -9.06 -6.21 18.34
CA ILE A 60 -7.83 -6.51 17.60
C ILE A 60 -6.88 -5.32 17.73
N ASN A 61 -5.60 -5.58 18.05
CA ASN A 61 -4.56 -4.58 18.18
C ASN A 61 -3.51 -4.75 17.07
N LEU A 62 -3.32 -3.71 16.25
CA LEU A 62 -2.46 -3.68 15.07
C LEU A 62 -1.48 -2.48 15.18
N PRO A 63 -0.49 -2.53 16.09
CA PRO A 63 0.39 -1.38 16.36
C PRO A 63 1.25 -1.01 15.15
N ASP A 64 1.68 -1.99 14.36
CA ASP A 64 2.65 -1.82 13.26
C ASP A 64 2.01 -1.36 11.93
N ASP A 65 0.67 -1.24 11.87
CA ASP A 65 -0.03 -0.79 10.66
C ASP A 65 -0.23 0.73 10.64
N HIS A 66 -0.07 1.33 9.45
CA HIS A 66 -0.22 2.76 9.24
C HIS A 66 -1.71 3.19 9.33
N PRO A 67 -2.12 4.01 10.32
CA PRO A 67 -3.53 4.26 10.63
C PRO A 67 -4.33 4.91 9.48
N ALA A 68 -3.72 5.84 8.74
CA ALA A 68 -4.36 6.48 7.58
C ALA A 68 -4.58 5.52 6.40
N ILE A 69 -3.73 4.51 6.22
CA ILE A 69 -3.88 3.49 5.18
C ILE A 69 -4.93 2.46 5.62
N PHE A 70 -4.89 2.04 6.89
CA PHE A 70 -5.87 1.13 7.46
C PHE A 70 -7.29 1.73 7.45
N GLU A 71 -7.45 3.02 7.70
CA GLU A 71 -8.74 3.71 7.54
C GLU A 71 -9.27 3.63 6.09
N ARG A 72 -8.40 3.72 5.08
CA ARG A 72 -8.78 3.62 3.66
C ARG A 72 -9.21 2.18 3.31
N LEU A 73 -8.55 1.16 3.89
CA LEU A 73 -8.97 -0.25 3.82
C LEU A 73 -10.34 -0.45 4.49
N ILE A 74 -10.54 0.06 5.71
CA ILE A 74 -11.83 -0.06 6.41
C ILE A 74 -12.94 0.63 5.62
N LYS A 75 -12.71 1.82 5.04
CA LYS A 75 -13.70 2.47 4.17
C LYS A 75 -14.07 1.59 2.98
N PHE A 76 -13.08 1.01 2.29
CA PHE A 76 -13.33 0.07 1.19
C PHE A 76 -14.22 -1.11 1.61
N LEU A 77 -14.02 -1.70 2.80
CA LEU A 77 -14.85 -2.83 3.26
C LEU A 77 -16.34 -2.48 3.41
N TYR A 78 -16.70 -1.20 3.57
CA TYR A 78 -18.10 -0.75 3.62
C TYR A 78 -18.63 -0.21 2.29
N THR A 79 -17.80 0.48 1.51
CA THR A 79 -18.25 1.22 0.30
C THR A 79 -17.89 0.53 -1.01
N GLY A 80 -16.95 -0.42 -1.00
CA GLY A 80 -16.30 -0.94 -2.20
C GLY A 80 -15.29 0.00 -2.84
N ASP A 81 -14.97 1.15 -2.21
CA ASP A 81 -13.98 2.10 -2.74
C ASP A 81 -13.09 2.76 -1.69
N PHE A 82 -11.87 3.14 -2.08
CA PHE A 82 -10.94 3.94 -1.28
C PHE A 82 -10.52 5.21 -2.01
N ASN A 83 -10.35 6.32 -1.29
CA ASN A 83 -9.80 7.53 -1.90
C ASN A 83 -8.27 7.40 -2.07
N ALA A 84 -7.74 7.74 -3.24
CA ALA A 84 -6.29 7.77 -3.52
C ALA A 84 -5.65 9.16 -3.31
N THR A 85 -6.43 10.22 -3.02
CA THR A 85 -5.86 11.55 -2.73
C THR A 85 -5.32 11.62 -1.30
N PRO A 86 -4.25 12.40 -1.03
CA PRO A 86 -3.84 12.75 0.33
C PRO A 86 -5.02 13.36 1.09
N SER A 87 -5.13 13.09 2.39
CA SER A 87 -6.08 13.77 3.25
C SER A 87 -5.44 15.03 3.84
N PRO A 88 -6.08 16.21 3.81
CA PRO A 88 -5.57 17.40 4.51
C PRO A 88 -5.39 17.19 6.02
N ASN A 89 -6.08 16.20 6.60
CA ASN A 89 -6.02 15.84 8.03
C ASN A 89 -5.09 14.62 8.28
N GLU A 90 -4.09 14.39 7.43
CA GLU A 90 -2.98 13.47 7.76
C GLU A 90 -1.98 14.10 8.76
N VAL A 91 -2.09 15.42 8.99
CA VAL A 91 -1.51 16.08 10.17
C VAL A 91 -2.47 16.00 11.37
N VAL A 92 -1.88 15.96 12.57
CA VAL A 92 -2.45 15.96 13.95
C VAL A 92 -3.29 14.77 14.43
N ALA A 93 -2.64 13.93 15.27
CA ALA A 93 -3.28 13.22 16.38
C ALA A 93 -2.28 12.89 17.52
N GLU A 94 -1.62 13.89 18.12
CA GLU A 94 -1.01 13.73 19.44
C GLU A 94 -2.02 14.10 20.54
N GLU A 95 -2.45 13.13 21.34
CA GLU A 95 -3.13 13.41 22.61
C GLU A 95 -2.25 13.08 23.81
N GLN A 96 -1.90 14.15 24.53
CA GLN A 96 -1.84 14.22 25.98
C GLN A 96 -0.73 13.42 26.69
N LEU A 97 0.43 14.08 26.90
CA LEU A 97 1.27 13.80 28.06
C LEU A 97 0.49 14.14 29.34
N GLY A 98 -0.09 13.11 29.98
CA GLY A 98 -0.79 13.23 31.24
C GLY A 98 0.17 13.64 32.37
N ASN A 99 -0.01 14.86 32.89
CA ASN A 99 0.69 15.33 34.09
C ASN A 99 0.38 14.43 35.30
N CYS A 100 1.38 13.75 35.85
CA CYS A 100 1.31 13.17 37.18
C CYS A 100 2.49 13.64 38.04
N VAL A 101 2.24 14.68 38.84
CA VAL A 101 3.20 15.18 39.83
C VAL A 101 3.35 14.13 40.94
N LYS A 102 4.59 13.70 41.20
CA LYS A 102 4.98 13.02 42.43
C LYS A 102 6.26 13.62 42.97
N GLU A 103 6.12 14.50 43.95
CA GLU A 103 7.21 14.80 44.88
C GLU A 103 7.44 13.59 45.80
N THR A 104 8.69 13.15 45.97
CA THR A 104 9.23 12.70 47.26
C THR A 104 10.77 12.65 47.25
N SER A 105 11.38 13.67 47.88
CA SER A 105 12.60 13.63 48.70
C SER A 105 13.66 12.50 48.54
N SER A 106 14.82 12.92 48.00
CA SER A 106 16.14 13.03 48.70
C SER A 106 17.13 11.84 48.87
N LEU A 107 18.43 12.20 48.81
CA LEU A 107 19.68 11.43 49.11
C LEU A 107 19.98 10.26 48.12
N GLY A 108 21.17 10.01 47.54
CA GLY A 108 22.54 10.59 47.55
C GLY A 108 23.50 9.52 46.94
N SER A 109 24.74 9.78 46.47
CA SER A 109 25.54 11.01 46.36
C SER A 109 26.73 10.82 45.38
N SER A 110 27.45 11.90 45.04
CA SER A 110 28.80 12.06 44.44
C SER A 110 29.52 10.90 43.70
N HIS A 111 29.93 11.13 42.45
CA HIS A 111 31.36 11.24 42.04
C HIS A 111 31.50 11.82 40.61
N ALA A 112 32.59 12.54 40.32
CA ALA A 112 32.72 13.38 39.12
C ALA A 112 33.82 12.95 38.13
N LEU A 113 33.48 13.11 36.85
CA LEU A 113 34.30 13.52 35.69
C LEU A 113 35.66 12.84 35.39
N GLY A 114 35.71 12.22 34.21
CA GLY A 114 36.91 12.03 33.39
C GLY A 114 36.49 11.87 31.93
N SER A 115 36.86 12.82 31.06
CA SER A 115 36.42 12.89 29.66
C SER A 115 37.40 12.21 28.71
N ASP A 116 36.91 11.50 27.69
CA ASP A 116 37.11 11.90 26.28
C ASP A 116 36.24 11.07 25.30
N PRO A 117 36.01 11.53 24.06
CA PRO A 117 34.88 11.09 23.24
C PRO A 117 35.25 9.98 22.23
N GLY A 118 34.34 9.03 22.04
CA GLY A 118 34.46 8.02 21.00
C GLY A 118 33.11 7.38 20.66
N PHE A 119 32.67 7.59 19.42
CA PHE A 119 31.59 6.83 18.76
C PHE A 119 30.18 6.96 19.37
N VAL A 120 29.47 8.04 18.99
CA VAL A 120 28.01 8.04 19.08
C VAL A 120 27.43 7.07 18.05
N ALA A 121 26.43 6.31 18.46
CA ALA A 121 25.70 5.40 17.59
C ALA A 121 24.72 6.19 16.70
N GLU A 122 24.62 5.81 15.43
CA GLU A 122 23.42 6.05 14.63
C GLU A 122 22.60 4.76 14.63
N ASP A 123 21.69 4.68 15.61
CA ASP A 123 20.58 3.74 15.61
C ASP A 123 19.60 4.17 14.52
N VAL A 124 19.64 3.51 13.36
CA VAL A 124 18.74 3.81 12.23
C VAL A 124 17.37 3.19 12.50
N GLY A 125 16.67 3.76 13.48
CA GLY A 125 15.22 3.73 13.53
C GLY A 125 14.69 4.57 12.36
N SER A 126 14.05 3.92 11.39
CA SER A 126 13.49 4.59 10.20
C SER A 126 12.19 5.34 10.52
N GLU A 127 12.27 6.37 11.34
CA GLU A 127 11.19 7.33 11.55
C GLU A 127 11.07 8.25 10.32
N THR A 128 10.16 7.90 9.40
CA THR A 128 9.89 8.75 8.23
C THR A 128 9.05 9.96 8.62
N VAL A 129 9.72 11.09 8.76
CA VAL A 129 9.20 12.48 8.81
C VAL A 129 7.83 12.64 8.13
N ASP A 130 6.87 13.22 8.85
CA ASP A 130 5.45 13.43 8.47
C ASP A 130 5.25 14.22 7.15
N THR A 131 5.50 13.57 6.03
CA THR A 131 5.20 14.08 4.69
C THR A 131 3.85 13.50 4.23
N PRO A 132 2.90 14.31 3.74
CA PRO A 132 1.64 13.81 3.22
C PRO A 132 1.86 12.75 2.14
N LEU A 133 1.11 11.65 2.21
CA LEU A 133 1.35 10.50 1.33
C LEU A 133 0.89 10.79 -0.10
N ASP A 134 1.81 10.70 -1.06
CA ASP A 134 1.51 10.88 -2.48
C ASP A 134 0.54 9.82 -3.03
N ARG A 135 -0.18 10.14 -4.11
CA ARG A 135 -1.26 9.29 -4.67
C ARG A 135 -0.78 7.89 -5.08
N LEU A 136 0.39 7.80 -5.71
CA LEU A 136 1.02 6.52 -6.04
C LEU A 136 1.38 5.74 -4.77
N THR A 137 2.01 6.39 -3.79
CA THR A 137 2.36 5.81 -2.49
C THR A 137 1.12 5.30 -1.73
N ILE A 138 0.01 6.05 -1.72
CA ILE A 138 -1.27 5.62 -1.13
C ILE A 138 -1.76 4.32 -1.80
N CYS A 139 -1.83 4.29 -3.13
CA CYS A 139 -2.24 3.08 -3.85
C CYS A 139 -1.30 1.90 -3.58
N THR A 140 0.00 2.12 -3.50
CA THR A 140 1.00 1.09 -3.19
C THR A 140 0.83 0.54 -1.78
N ARG A 141 0.74 1.40 -0.75
CA ARG A 141 0.56 0.98 0.64
C ARG A 141 -0.77 0.26 0.84
N ILE A 142 -1.83 0.66 0.14
CA ILE A 142 -3.12 -0.04 0.14
C ILE A 142 -3.01 -1.40 -0.56
N PHE A 143 -2.25 -1.52 -1.64
CA PHE A 143 -2.02 -2.81 -2.31
C PHE A 143 -1.25 -3.79 -1.42
N VAL A 144 -0.17 -3.34 -0.77
CA VAL A 144 0.60 -4.13 0.23
C VAL A 144 -0.30 -4.56 1.39
N MET A 145 -1.10 -3.63 1.92
CA MET A 145 -2.03 -3.93 3.00
C MET A 145 -3.16 -4.88 2.57
N ALA A 146 -3.64 -4.79 1.32
CA ALA A 146 -4.62 -5.72 0.77
C ALA A 146 -4.07 -7.14 0.60
N GLU A 147 -2.78 -7.29 0.30
CA GLU A 147 -2.11 -8.60 0.31
C GLU A 147 -2.00 -9.15 1.75
N LYS A 148 -1.48 -8.34 2.69
CA LYS A 148 -1.40 -8.71 4.12
C LYS A 148 -2.73 -9.21 4.69
N TYR A 149 -3.84 -8.63 4.24
CA TYR A 149 -5.19 -8.94 4.72
C TYR A 149 -6.04 -9.86 3.82
N ASP A 150 -5.47 -10.48 2.77
CA ASP A 150 -6.18 -11.37 1.81
C ASP A 150 -7.46 -10.72 1.20
N ILE A 151 -7.36 -9.45 0.78
CA ILE A 151 -8.49 -8.68 0.22
C ILE A 151 -8.29 -8.47 -1.29
N SER A 152 -8.45 -9.56 -2.06
CA SER A 152 -8.25 -9.59 -3.52
C SER A 152 -8.95 -8.46 -4.30
N ALA A 153 -10.15 -8.05 -3.87
CA ALA A 153 -10.89 -6.96 -4.51
C ALA A 153 -10.23 -5.58 -4.30
N LEU A 154 -9.73 -5.31 -3.08
CA LEU A 154 -8.98 -4.09 -2.77
C LEU A 154 -7.64 -4.07 -3.52
N LYS A 155 -6.95 -5.21 -3.56
CA LYS A 155 -5.70 -5.39 -4.31
C LYS A 155 -5.87 -5.06 -5.81
N THR A 156 -6.96 -5.56 -6.41
CA THR A 156 -7.33 -5.27 -7.81
C THR A 156 -7.61 -3.78 -8.01
N LEU A 157 -8.43 -3.18 -7.15
CA LEU A 157 -8.79 -1.76 -7.22
C LEU A 157 -7.57 -0.84 -7.03
N ALA A 158 -6.66 -1.18 -6.11
CA ALA A 158 -5.44 -0.45 -5.84
C ALA A 158 -4.51 -0.44 -7.06
N LYS A 159 -4.36 -1.59 -7.74
CA LYS A 159 -3.66 -1.69 -9.02
C LYS A 159 -4.33 -0.82 -10.10
N THR A 160 -5.64 -0.93 -10.30
CA THR A 160 -6.37 -0.12 -11.29
C THR A 160 -6.21 1.38 -11.04
N LYS A 161 -6.24 1.81 -9.78
CA LYS A 161 -6.01 3.22 -9.41
C LYS A 161 -4.55 3.62 -9.63
N PHE A 162 -3.57 2.80 -9.27
CA PHE A 162 -2.15 3.05 -9.57
C PHE A 162 -1.90 3.22 -11.08
N GLU A 163 -2.43 2.32 -11.92
CA GLU A 163 -2.32 2.39 -13.38
C GLU A 163 -2.91 3.70 -13.96
N ALA A 164 -4.01 4.19 -13.40
CA ALA A 164 -4.62 5.46 -13.82
C ALA A 164 -3.83 6.71 -13.35
N LEU A 165 -2.95 6.57 -12.35
CA LEU A 165 -2.11 7.64 -11.80
C LEU A 165 -0.77 7.76 -12.51
N VAL A 166 -0.18 6.64 -12.91
CA VAL A 166 1.15 6.56 -13.54
C VAL A 166 1.38 7.63 -14.64
N PRO A 167 0.49 7.86 -15.61
CA PRO A 167 0.73 8.85 -16.68
C PRO A 167 0.94 10.30 -16.21
N TYR A 168 0.49 10.63 -15.00
CA TYR A 168 0.55 11.96 -14.41
C TYR A 168 1.64 12.08 -13.34
N ASP A 169 1.78 11.03 -12.52
CA ASP A 169 2.54 11.08 -11.27
C ASP A 169 3.90 10.35 -11.36
N TRP A 170 4.27 9.75 -12.51
CA TRP A 170 5.53 8.99 -12.68
C TRP A 170 6.80 9.80 -12.40
N ASN A 171 6.82 11.10 -12.73
CA ASN A 171 8.00 11.95 -12.58
C ASN A 171 8.05 12.63 -11.19
N THR A 172 7.79 11.84 -10.16
CA THR A 172 7.80 12.26 -8.75
C THR A 172 8.57 11.25 -7.91
N SER A 173 9.00 11.65 -6.71
CA SER A 173 9.61 10.75 -5.73
C SER A 173 8.68 9.58 -5.36
N ALA A 174 7.36 9.76 -5.47
CA ALA A 174 6.36 8.74 -5.17
C ALA A 174 6.49 7.47 -6.01
N LEU A 175 6.97 7.54 -7.27
CA LEU A 175 7.24 6.35 -8.07
C LEU A 175 8.41 5.54 -7.49
N SER A 176 9.47 6.22 -7.04
CA SER A 176 10.63 5.58 -6.42
C SER A 176 10.29 5.00 -5.04
N GLU A 177 9.54 5.74 -4.22
CA GLU A 177 9.03 5.22 -2.94
C GLU A 177 8.09 4.02 -3.16
N SER A 178 7.21 4.09 -4.15
CA SER A 178 6.31 2.99 -4.51
C SER A 178 7.08 1.74 -4.94
N LEU A 179 8.12 1.88 -5.77
CA LEU A 179 8.98 0.75 -6.13
C LEU A 179 9.66 0.13 -4.90
N ARG A 180 10.22 0.95 -3.99
CA ARG A 180 10.79 0.47 -2.73
C ARG A 180 9.77 -0.34 -1.91
N LEU A 181 8.62 0.27 -1.62
CA LEU A 181 7.54 -0.35 -0.83
C LEU A 181 7.00 -1.65 -1.43
N MET A 182 6.98 -1.78 -2.77
CA MET A 182 6.56 -3.03 -3.42
C MET A 182 7.58 -4.15 -3.26
N TYR A 183 8.88 -3.85 -3.38
CA TYR A 183 9.93 -4.87 -3.27
C TYR A 183 10.17 -5.27 -1.81
N ASP A 184 10.07 -4.32 -0.88
CA ASP A 184 10.22 -4.59 0.55
C ASP A 184 8.98 -5.26 1.17
N GLY A 185 7.76 -4.93 0.67
CA GLY A 185 6.49 -5.31 1.29
C GLY A 185 5.70 -6.45 0.62
N LEU A 186 6.08 -6.91 -0.57
CA LEU A 186 5.37 -7.97 -1.30
C LEU A 186 6.29 -9.16 -1.62
N PRO A 187 5.80 -10.41 -1.57
CA PRO A 187 6.59 -11.58 -1.98
C PRO A 187 7.02 -11.49 -3.45
N ASP A 188 8.09 -12.21 -3.82
CA ASP A 188 8.63 -12.21 -5.20
C ASP A 188 7.63 -12.72 -6.24
N SER A 189 6.73 -13.62 -5.82
CA SER A 189 5.63 -14.14 -6.64
C SER A 189 4.56 -13.09 -6.96
N ASP A 190 4.41 -12.04 -6.14
CA ASP A 190 3.41 -11.00 -6.37
C ASP A 190 3.97 -9.88 -7.25
N ARG A 191 3.97 -10.16 -8.55
CA ARG A 191 4.44 -9.25 -9.60
C ARG A 191 3.39 -8.25 -10.08
N LEU A 192 2.14 -8.37 -9.64
CA LEU A 192 0.98 -7.69 -10.25
C LEU A 192 1.07 -6.15 -10.24
N LEU A 193 1.64 -5.56 -9.20
CA LEU A 193 1.92 -4.11 -9.14
C LEU A 193 3.38 -3.79 -9.48
N LYS A 194 4.32 -4.67 -9.09
CA LYS A 194 5.76 -4.55 -9.41
C LYS A 194 5.98 -4.33 -10.90
N ASP A 195 5.38 -5.17 -11.75
CA ASP A 195 5.54 -5.10 -13.21
C ASP A 195 4.96 -3.81 -13.81
N VAL A 196 3.88 -3.26 -13.24
CA VAL A 196 3.30 -1.97 -13.66
C VAL A 196 4.26 -0.82 -13.34
N ALA A 197 4.77 -0.76 -12.12
CA ALA A 197 5.71 0.27 -11.70
C ALA A 197 7.06 0.17 -12.41
N VAL A 198 7.57 -1.04 -12.63
CA VAL A 198 8.77 -1.33 -13.41
C VAL A 198 8.58 -0.91 -14.87
N ALA A 199 7.45 -1.23 -15.51
CA ALA A 199 7.17 -0.81 -16.89
C ALA A 199 7.06 0.72 -17.01
N ALA A 200 6.46 1.39 -16.02
CA ALA A 200 6.41 2.85 -15.95
C ALA A 200 7.82 3.45 -15.84
N ALA A 201 8.64 2.95 -14.93
CA ALA A 201 10.01 3.41 -14.74
C ALA A 201 10.89 3.14 -15.98
N ALA A 202 10.76 1.97 -16.60
CA ALA A 202 11.47 1.59 -17.81
C ALA A 202 11.10 2.48 -19.02
N GLY A 203 9.81 2.83 -19.16
CA GLY A 203 9.32 3.73 -20.21
C GLY A 203 9.87 5.16 -20.11
N HIS A 204 10.28 5.58 -18.91
CA HIS A 204 10.78 6.91 -18.59
C HIS A 204 12.19 6.90 -17.97
N VAL A 205 12.96 5.84 -18.22
CA VAL A 205 14.24 5.60 -17.53
C VAL A 205 15.26 6.71 -17.80
N LYS A 206 15.19 7.37 -18.97
CA LYS A 206 16.11 8.45 -19.36
C LYS A 206 15.94 9.69 -18.48
N GLU A 207 14.71 10.00 -18.10
CA GLU A 207 14.36 11.10 -17.22
C GLU A 207 14.57 10.73 -15.74
N LEU A 208 14.33 9.46 -15.38
CA LEU A 208 14.50 9.00 -14.00
C LEU A 208 15.96 8.84 -13.57
N VAL A 209 16.90 8.53 -14.47
CA VAL A 209 18.34 8.44 -14.10
C VAL A 209 18.97 9.79 -13.73
N ASP A 210 18.35 10.91 -14.09
CA ASP A 210 18.77 12.25 -13.64
C ASP A 210 18.21 12.59 -12.23
N ARG A 211 17.34 11.74 -11.67
CA ARG A 211 16.74 11.92 -10.34
C ARG A 211 17.54 11.19 -9.26
N GLY A 212 18.07 11.94 -8.31
CA GLY A 212 18.97 11.40 -7.27
C GLY A 212 18.34 10.29 -6.42
N GLU A 213 17.05 10.38 -6.11
CA GLU A 213 16.33 9.38 -5.31
C GLU A 213 16.09 8.07 -6.07
N PHE A 214 15.90 8.12 -7.39
CA PHE A 214 15.78 6.93 -8.23
C PHE A 214 17.14 6.24 -8.42
N VAL A 215 18.20 7.04 -8.62
CA VAL A 215 19.58 6.52 -8.67
C VAL A 215 20.00 5.90 -7.33
N ALA A 216 19.58 6.47 -6.20
CA ALA A 216 19.80 5.87 -4.88
C ALA A 216 19.04 4.53 -4.76
N LEU A 217 17.74 4.50 -5.10
CA LEU A 217 16.94 3.27 -5.09
C LEU A 217 17.57 2.13 -5.89
N CYS A 218 18.03 2.39 -7.12
CA CYS A 218 18.67 1.39 -7.96
C CYS A 218 20.06 0.93 -7.47
N LYS A 219 20.70 1.67 -6.57
CA LYS A 219 21.95 1.26 -5.90
C LYS A 219 21.67 0.47 -4.62
N ASP A 220 20.64 0.86 -3.88
CA ASP A 220 20.20 0.19 -2.65
C ASP A 220 19.60 -1.20 -2.95
N ASN A 221 18.83 -1.31 -4.04
CA ASN A 221 18.15 -2.53 -4.44
C ASN A 221 18.45 -2.87 -5.92
N GLY A 222 19.34 -3.85 -6.11
CA GLY A 222 19.79 -4.31 -7.42
C GLY A 222 18.72 -5.03 -8.24
N ASP A 223 17.71 -5.63 -7.60
CA ASP A 223 16.63 -6.33 -8.30
C ASP A 223 15.68 -5.34 -8.99
N ILE A 224 15.38 -4.20 -8.35
CA ILE A 224 14.66 -3.07 -8.97
C ILE A 224 15.44 -2.57 -10.20
N ALA A 225 16.75 -2.36 -10.06
CA ALA A 225 17.59 -1.90 -11.16
C ALA A 225 17.64 -2.91 -12.32
N PHE A 226 17.74 -4.20 -12.02
CA PHE A 226 17.77 -5.27 -13.01
C PHE A 226 16.43 -5.41 -13.75
N ASP A 227 15.31 -5.34 -13.04
CA ASP A 227 13.98 -5.44 -13.66
C ASP A 227 13.64 -4.22 -14.52
N VAL A 228 13.99 -2.99 -14.07
CA VAL A 228 13.83 -1.79 -14.90
C VAL A 228 14.73 -1.87 -16.14
N LEU A 229 15.99 -2.32 -16.01
CA LEU A 229 16.87 -2.54 -17.15
C LEU A 229 16.27 -3.56 -18.13
N LYS A 230 15.85 -4.72 -17.63
CA LYS A 230 15.21 -5.78 -18.42
C LYS A 230 13.97 -5.26 -19.16
N ALA A 231 13.09 -4.54 -18.48
CA ALA A 231 11.90 -3.95 -19.08
C ALA A 231 12.21 -2.82 -20.09
N SER A 232 13.28 -2.04 -19.90
CA SER A 232 13.71 -1.01 -20.85
C SER A 232 14.34 -1.58 -22.13
N LEU A 233 14.92 -2.78 -22.04
CA LEU A 233 15.44 -3.55 -23.18
C LEU A 233 14.34 -4.36 -23.88
N SER A 234 13.24 -4.67 -23.18
CA SER A 234 12.06 -5.27 -23.78
C SER A 234 11.42 -4.28 -24.77
N PRO A 235 11.10 -4.70 -26.01
CA PRO A 235 10.37 -3.86 -26.93
C PRO A 235 9.03 -3.45 -26.31
N THR A 236 8.71 -2.15 -26.29
CA THR A 236 7.40 -1.64 -25.89
C THR A 236 6.34 -2.09 -26.89
N ARG A 237 5.90 -3.35 -26.76
CA ARG A 237 4.93 -4.00 -27.63
C ARG A 237 3.57 -3.33 -27.44
N LYS A 238 3.30 -2.34 -28.28
CA LYS A 238 1.95 -1.84 -28.54
C LYS A 238 1.05 -3.05 -28.80
N ILE A 239 0.01 -3.23 -27.99
CA ILE A 239 -1.00 -4.28 -28.21
C ILE A 239 -1.54 -4.07 -29.63
N LYS A 240 -1.28 -5.04 -30.51
CA LYS A 240 -1.77 -4.99 -31.88
C LYS A 240 -3.26 -5.26 -31.88
N ASN A 241 -4.00 -4.48 -32.67
CA ASN A 241 -5.39 -4.79 -32.96
C ASN A 241 -5.45 -6.14 -33.69
N CYS A 242 -6.43 -6.97 -33.33
CA CYS A 242 -6.66 -8.24 -34.02
C CYS A 242 -6.93 -7.98 -35.52
N PRO A 243 -6.29 -8.70 -36.46
CA PRO A 243 -6.47 -8.46 -37.89
C PRO A 243 -7.93 -8.67 -38.37
N TYR A 244 -8.70 -9.49 -37.66
CA TYR A 244 -10.09 -9.80 -38.00
C TYR A 244 -11.12 -8.89 -37.30
N GLY A 245 -10.89 -8.54 -36.03
CA GLY A 245 -11.82 -7.75 -35.21
C GLY A 245 -11.43 -6.28 -34.99
N GLY A 246 -10.22 -5.89 -35.39
CA GLY A 246 -9.69 -4.55 -35.12
C GLY A 246 -9.70 -4.22 -33.63
N ILE A 247 -10.21 -3.04 -33.29
CA ILE A 247 -10.27 -2.52 -31.92
C ILE A 247 -11.35 -3.21 -31.06
N SER A 248 -12.38 -3.82 -31.66
CA SER A 248 -13.46 -4.48 -30.89
C SER A 248 -12.98 -5.73 -30.17
N HIS A 249 -11.90 -6.35 -30.66
CA HIS A 249 -11.25 -7.51 -30.05
C HIS A 249 -10.04 -7.13 -29.18
N ALA A 250 -9.69 -5.84 -29.03
CA ALA A 250 -8.45 -5.42 -28.36
C ALA A 250 -8.34 -5.92 -26.90
N SER A 251 -9.45 -5.95 -26.16
CA SER A 251 -9.51 -6.51 -24.79
C SER A 251 -9.42 -8.04 -24.72
N ARG A 252 -9.32 -8.71 -25.87
CA ARG A 252 -9.24 -10.17 -26.04
C ARG A 252 -7.99 -10.60 -26.81
N VAL A 253 -7.09 -9.66 -27.09
CA VAL A 253 -5.75 -9.94 -27.60
C VAL A 253 -4.80 -10.11 -26.40
N SER A 254 -4.14 -11.25 -26.33
CA SER A 254 -3.00 -11.49 -25.44
C SER A 254 -1.73 -11.65 -26.27
N TYR A 255 -0.57 -11.51 -25.63
CA TYR A 255 0.73 -11.70 -26.27
C TYR A 255 1.42 -12.94 -25.70
N ARG A 256 2.03 -13.77 -26.56
CA ARG A 256 2.70 -15.01 -26.17
C ARG A 256 4.22 -14.87 -26.35
N GLU A 257 4.90 -14.48 -25.27
CA GLU A 257 6.36 -14.26 -25.27
C GLU A 257 7.17 -15.44 -25.84
N SER A 258 6.77 -16.68 -25.54
CA SER A 258 7.47 -17.89 -25.97
C SER A 258 7.51 -18.12 -27.48
N GLN A 259 6.63 -17.48 -28.25
CA GLN A 259 6.53 -17.62 -29.71
C GLN A 259 6.57 -16.27 -30.45
N GLN A 260 6.62 -15.15 -29.74
CA GLN A 260 6.65 -13.79 -30.28
C GLN A 260 5.43 -13.33 -31.10
N GLU A 261 4.34 -14.09 -31.02
CA GLU A 261 3.03 -13.84 -31.67
C GLU A 261 1.97 -13.32 -30.66
N TYR A 262 0.95 -12.64 -31.18
CA TYR A 262 -0.28 -12.31 -30.46
C TYR A 262 -1.33 -13.40 -30.66
N TYR A 263 -2.23 -13.56 -29.69
CA TYR A 263 -3.35 -14.49 -29.73
C TYR A 263 -4.66 -13.76 -29.47
N CYS A 264 -5.66 -13.94 -30.32
CA CYS A 264 -7.00 -13.38 -30.09
C CYS A 264 -7.95 -14.46 -29.58
N SER A 265 -8.42 -14.35 -28.34
CA SER A 265 -9.31 -15.34 -27.73
C SER A 265 -10.72 -15.40 -28.31
N LEU A 266 -11.11 -14.45 -29.16
CA LEU A 266 -12.40 -14.46 -29.89
C LEU A 266 -12.27 -15.08 -31.28
N CYS A 267 -11.15 -14.88 -31.96
CA CYS A 267 -10.85 -15.53 -33.24
C CYS A 267 -10.29 -16.95 -33.03
N ASN A 268 -9.79 -17.26 -31.83
CA ASN A 268 -9.06 -18.48 -31.50
C ASN A 268 -7.85 -18.69 -32.46
N ASP A 269 -7.13 -17.59 -32.72
CA ASP A 269 -6.11 -17.53 -33.77
C ASP A 269 -4.91 -16.66 -33.38
N TYR A 270 -3.76 -16.93 -34.00
CA TYR A 270 -2.48 -16.28 -33.75
C TYR A 270 -2.11 -15.31 -34.89
N PHE A 271 -1.40 -14.23 -34.57
CA PHE A 271 -0.98 -13.22 -35.54
C PHE A 271 0.26 -12.43 -35.08
N ASP A 272 1.05 -11.95 -36.04
CA ASP A 272 2.30 -11.20 -35.79
C ASP A 272 2.10 -9.79 -35.24
#